data_AF-A0A8D7ABP9-F1
#
_entry.id   AF-A0A8D7ABP9-F1
#
_cell.length_a   1.000
_cell.length_b   1.000
_cell.length_c   1.000
_cell.angle_alpha   90.00
_cell.angle_beta   90.00
_cell.angle_gamma   90.00
#
_symmetry.space_group_name_H-M   'P 1'
#
loop_
_entity.id
_entity.type
_entity.pdbx_description
1 polymer ?
#
loop_
_entity_poly.entity_id
_entity_poly.type
_entity_poly.pdbx_seq_one_letter_code
_entity_poly.pdbx_strand_id
1 'polypeptide(L)'
;MGLERLRAQEIETNSTEKEVIDENEERIAKMSSRDCRCDEPTRELQSNEDAVESSAEEAYAAWMARFDHHPSALIAFDRMMSIAKEKMVVVFLDYDGTLSPIVDDPDRAFMSDSMRSAVNKVAQYFPTCIISGRRRDKVYEFVKLTNVYYVGSHGMDIMAPLKPVDEIDSALHEQAIKEKGNEGVLFQPAEEYLPMIEEVYSELKEKTKEIQGVLIENNKFCISVHFRRVDEEDWSLLENQVMDTMKNYPALLITRGRKVIEIRPSIKWDKGRALEYLLETLGFGNNDETLPLYIGDDRTDEDAFKVLQRRGQGYPIIVSSVPKDTEASYSLRDPSEVMSFLLHLFRWKRDSS
;
A
#
# COMPACT_ATOMS: atom_id res chain seq x y z
N MET A 1 0.71 26.41 31.84
CA MET A 1 1.97 25.69 31.49
C MET A 1 1.96 25.07 30.09
N GLY A 2 1.03 25.43 29.18
CA GLY A 2 0.95 24.83 27.83
C GLY A 2 1.64 25.60 26.71
N LEU A 3 2.00 26.87 26.91
CA LEU A 3 2.59 27.73 25.86
C LEU A 3 4.12 27.68 25.77
N GLU A 4 4.82 27.27 26.84
CA GLU A 4 6.28 27.10 26.81
C GLU A 4 6.73 25.75 26.23
N ARG A 5 5.84 24.75 26.17
CA ARG A 5 6.13 23.45 25.52
C ARG A 5 6.09 23.49 23.99
N LEU A 6 5.32 24.41 23.41
CA LEU A 6 5.25 24.58 21.95
C LEU A 6 6.49 25.28 21.37
N ARG A 7 7.08 26.24 22.12
CA ARG A 7 8.33 26.91 21.69
C ARG A 7 9.58 26.03 21.80
N ALA A 8 9.55 25.00 22.66
CA ALA A 8 10.64 24.03 22.74
C ALA A 8 10.65 23.07 21.52
N GLN A 9 9.48 22.77 20.94
CA GLN A 9 9.37 21.95 19.72
C GLN A 9 9.85 22.71 18.46
N GLU A 10 9.64 24.03 18.37
CA GLU A 10 10.09 24.85 17.22
C GLU A 10 11.61 25.03 17.10
N ILE A 11 12.36 24.85 18.20
CA ILE A 11 13.83 24.94 18.18
C ILE A 11 14.44 23.59 17.81
N GLU A 12 13.79 22.48 18.19
CA GLU A 12 14.23 21.12 17.87
C GLU A 12 13.97 20.76 16.38
N THR A 13 12.92 21.32 15.76
CA THR A 13 12.62 21.19 14.32
C THR A 13 13.65 21.87 13.42
N ASN A 14 14.16 23.05 13.79
CA ASN A 14 15.17 23.75 13.00
C ASN A 14 16.54 23.05 12.98
N SER A 15 16.89 22.31 14.04
CA SER A 15 18.10 21.48 14.08
C SER A 15 17.96 20.18 13.28
N THR A 16 16.76 19.60 13.24
CA THR A 16 16.49 18.38 12.44
C THR A 16 16.33 18.66 10.95
N GLU A 17 15.83 19.84 10.55
CA GLU A 17 15.78 20.26 9.14
C GLU A 17 17.17 20.39 8.51
N LYS A 18 18.18 20.86 9.26
CA LYS A 18 19.57 20.92 8.77
C LYS A 18 20.22 19.53 8.62
N GLU A 19 19.96 18.60 9.55
CA GLU A 19 20.47 17.23 9.47
C GLU A 19 19.85 16.45 8.29
N VAL A 20 18.57 16.69 7.98
CA VAL A 20 17.89 16.04 6.84
C VAL A 20 18.38 16.55 5.49
N ILE A 21 18.79 17.82 5.39
CA ILE A 21 19.35 18.40 4.15
C ILE A 21 20.73 17.81 3.86
N ASP A 22 21.60 17.69 4.87
CA ASP A 22 22.95 17.12 4.72
C ASP A 22 22.92 15.60 4.40
N GLU A 23 21.97 14.84 4.98
CA GLU A 23 21.79 13.42 4.64
C GLU A 23 21.28 13.19 3.21
N ASN A 24 20.53 14.14 2.65
CA ASN A 24 20.02 14.06 1.27
C ASN A 24 21.15 14.31 0.25
N GLU A 25 22.03 15.27 0.50
CA GLU A 25 23.17 15.56 -0.39
C GLU A 25 24.21 14.42 -0.42
N GLU A 26 24.52 13.80 0.73
CA GLU A 26 25.44 12.64 0.78
C GLU A 26 24.87 11.37 0.12
N ARG A 27 23.55 11.18 0.12
CA ARG A 27 22.89 10.04 -0.56
C ARG A 27 22.87 10.22 -2.08
N ILE A 28 22.68 11.45 -2.56
CA ILE A 28 22.71 11.77 -3.99
C ILE A 28 24.09 11.49 -4.60
N ALA A 29 25.18 11.78 -3.86
CA ALA A 29 26.54 11.55 -4.35
C ALA A 29 26.95 10.06 -4.45
N LYS A 30 26.37 9.17 -3.63
CA LYS A 30 26.73 7.72 -3.60
C LYS A 30 25.93 6.86 -4.58
N MET A 31 24.90 7.39 -5.23
CA MET A 31 24.01 6.62 -6.13
C MET A 31 24.35 6.72 -7.63
N SER A 32 25.32 7.57 -8.01
CA SER A 32 25.72 7.78 -9.42
C SER A 32 26.66 6.70 -9.99
N SER A 33 26.96 5.60 -9.29
CA SER A 33 28.07 4.70 -9.65
C SER A 33 27.74 3.20 -9.73
N ARG A 34 26.50 2.80 -10.00
CA ARG A 34 26.18 1.38 -10.24
C ARG A 34 25.52 1.15 -11.59
N ASP A 35 26.34 0.68 -12.53
CA ASP A 35 25.96 0.16 -13.84
C ASP A 35 24.91 -0.95 -13.72
N CYS A 36 23.75 -0.75 -14.34
CA CYS A 36 22.78 -1.80 -14.63
C CYS A 36 23.12 -2.40 -16.00
N ARG A 37 23.56 -3.66 -16.03
CA ARG A 37 23.55 -4.48 -17.25
C ARG A 37 22.48 -5.55 -17.11
N CYS A 38 21.51 -5.54 -18.03
CA CYS A 38 20.59 -6.64 -18.24
C CYS A 38 20.56 -6.92 -19.74
N ASP A 39 21.09 -8.08 -20.15
CA ASP A 39 20.90 -8.64 -21.49
C ASP A 39 19.69 -9.59 -21.48
N GLU A 40 18.81 -9.51 -22.47
CA GLU A 40 17.82 -10.56 -22.81
C GLU A 40 17.96 -10.93 -24.30
N PRO A 41 17.88 -12.22 -24.68
CA PRO A 41 17.70 -12.64 -26.06
C PRO A 41 16.23 -12.97 -26.39
N THR A 42 15.88 -12.71 -27.65
CA THR A 42 14.55 -12.82 -28.25
C THR A 42 14.24 -14.23 -28.79
N ARG A 43 12.93 -14.56 -28.76
CA ARG A 43 12.15 -15.60 -29.51
C ARG A 43 12.24 -17.08 -29.07
N GLU A 44 11.15 -17.55 -28.45
CA GLU A 44 10.33 -18.71 -28.89
C GLU A 44 9.05 -18.74 -28.02
N LEU A 45 7.92 -18.33 -28.61
CA LEU A 45 6.63 -18.14 -27.94
C LEU A 45 5.76 -19.36 -28.20
N GLN A 46 5.86 -20.38 -27.33
CA GLN A 46 4.79 -21.34 -26.98
C GLN A 46 5.32 -22.48 -26.08
N SER A 47 6.62 -22.78 -26.10
CA SER A 47 7.25 -23.77 -25.20
C SER A 47 7.83 -23.19 -23.90
N ASN A 48 7.88 -21.85 -23.80
CA ASN A 48 8.46 -21.14 -22.66
C ASN A 48 7.48 -20.92 -21.51
N GLU A 49 6.16 -20.94 -21.73
CA GLU A 49 5.19 -20.72 -20.64
C GLU A 49 5.21 -21.89 -19.64
N ASP A 50 5.15 -23.13 -20.13
CA ASP A 50 5.23 -24.32 -19.27
C ASP A 50 6.58 -24.43 -18.52
N ALA A 51 7.68 -23.99 -19.13
CA ALA A 51 9.02 -24.02 -18.54
C ALA A 51 9.26 -22.87 -17.53
N VAL A 52 8.67 -21.70 -17.77
CA VAL A 52 8.69 -20.57 -16.83
C VAL A 52 7.79 -20.88 -15.63
N GLU A 53 6.63 -21.49 -15.85
CA GLU A 53 5.71 -21.92 -14.79
C GLU A 53 6.33 -23.04 -13.94
N SER A 54 6.96 -24.05 -14.57
CA SER A 54 7.65 -25.13 -13.85
C SER A 54 8.85 -24.62 -13.03
N SER A 55 9.61 -23.65 -13.54
CA SER A 55 10.74 -23.06 -12.82
C SER A 55 10.32 -22.12 -11.69
N ALA A 56 9.22 -21.38 -11.84
CA ALA A 56 8.63 -20.58 -10.78
C ALA A 56 8.07 -21.48 -9.66
N GLU A 57 7.45 -22.59 -10.01
CA GLU A 57 6.91 -23.56 -9.05
C GLU A 57 8.01 -24.29 -8.28
N GLU A 58 9.10 -24.67 -8.94
CA GLU A 58 10.30 -25.21 -8.29
C GLU A 58 10.99 -24.18 -7.38
N ALA A 59 11.08 -22.91 -7.80
CA ALA A 59 11.63 -21.83 -6.99
C ALA A 59 10.77 -21.56 -5.75
N TYR A 60 9.44 -21.56 -5.89
CA TYR A 60 8.50 -21.40 -4.79
C TYR A 60 8.55 -22.58 -3.82
N ALA A 61 8.58 -23.82 -4.33
CA ALA A 61 8.73 -25.02 -3.51
C ALA A 61 10.07 -25.03 -2.76
N ALA A 62 11.17 -24.65 -3.42
CA ALA A 62 12.48 -24.52 -2.82
C ALA A 62 12.52 -23.39 -1.77
N TRP A 63 11.77 -22.32 -1.96
CA TRP A 63 11.60 -21.25 -0.97
C TRP A 63 10.90 -21.76 0.29
N MET A 64 9.74 -22.41 0.13
CA MET A 64 9.00 -23.04 1.23
C MET A 64 9.83 -24.11 1.95
N ALA A 65 10.68 -24.84 1.22
CA ALA A 65 11.53 -25.88 1.79
C ALA A 65 12.80 -25.35 2.49
N ARG A 66 13.34 -24.20 2.06
CA ARG A 66 14.53 -23.58 2.68
C ARG A 66 14.19 -22.68 3.86
N PHE A 67 13.02 -22.06 3.83
CA PHE A 67 12.59 -21.13 4.86
C PHE A 67 11.34 -21.68 5.55
N ASP A 68 11.58 -22.29 6.71
CA ASP A 68 10.57 -22.56 7.75
C ASP A 68 9.92 -21.26 8.32
N HIS A 69 9.99 -20.13 7.58
CA HIS A 69 9.78 -18.76 8.06
C HIS A 69 8.50 -18.10 7.51
N HIS A 70 7.90 -18.56 6.39
CA HIS A 70 6.67 -17.96 5.83
C HIS A 70 5.71 -19.00 5.24
N PRO A 71 5.13 -19.91 6.06
CA PRO A 71 4.22 -20.95 5.57
C PRO A 71 3.00 -20.37 4.85
N SER A 72 2.42 -21.15 3.93
CA SER A 72 1.17 -20.78 3.25
C SER A 72 0.08 -20.48 4.28
N ALA A 73 -0.54 -19.32 4.20
CA ALA A 73 -1.64 -18.92 5.06
C ALA A 73 -2.88 -19.80 4.86
N LEU A 74 -3.05 -20.41 3.69
CA LEU A 74 -4.12 -21.39 3.43
C LEU A 74 -3.87 -22.71 4.18
N ILE A 75 -2.63 -23.20 4.17
CA ILE A 75 -2.24 -24.42 4.89
C ILE A 75 -2.31 -24.18 6.40
N ALA A 76 -1.85 -23.01 6.86
CA ALA A 76 -1.84 -22.65 8.28
C ALA A 76 -3.20 -22.12 8.79
N PHE A 77 -4.21 -22.03 7.94
CA PHE A 77 -5.47 -21.32 8.23
C PHE A 77 -6.14 -21.77 9.53
N ASP A 78 -6.34 -23.07 9.74
CA ASP A 78 -7.00 -23.59 10.93
C ASP A 78 -6.24 -23.25 12.22
N ARG A 79 -4.90 -23.31 12.16
CA ARG A 79 -4.03 -22.91 13.28
C ARG A 79 -4.15 -21.42 13.54
N MET A 80 -4.07 -20.59 12.49
CA MET A 80 -4.21 -19.13 12.59
C MET A 80 -5.56 -18.77 13.24
N MET A 81 -6.64 -19.35 12.74
CA MET A 81 -7.99 -19.02 13.20
C MET A 81 -8.35 -19.63 14.55
N SER A 82 -7.62 -20.64 15.03
CA SER A 82 -7.79 -21.13 16.41
C SER A 82 -7.49 -20.06 17.46
N ILE A 83 -6.52 -19.18 17.19
CA ILE A 83 -6.16 -18.04 18.03
C ILE A 83 -7.17 -16.89 17.89
N ALA A 84 -7.83 -16.80 16.73
CA ALA A 84 -8.80 -15.76 16.42
C ALA A 84 -10.16 -15.92 17.13
N LYS A 85 -10.48 -17.11 17.67
CA LYS A 85 -11.82 -17.41 18.23
C LYS A 85 -12.27 -16.47 19.34
N GLU A 86 -11.33 -15.92 20.11
CA GLU A 86 -11.62 -15.03 21.24
C GLU A 86 -11.25 -13.57 20.94
N LYS A 87 -10.95 -13.24 19.68
CA LYS A 87 -10.45 -11.93 19.26
C LYS A 87 -11.29 -11.32 18.14
N MET A 88 -11.37 -10.00 18.12
CA MET A 88 -11.93 -9.25 17.02
C MET A 88 -10.95 -9.20 15.85
N VAL A 89 -11.25 -9.93 14.78
CA VAL A 89 -10.44 -9.91 13.55
C VAL A 89 -10.73 -8.65 12.73
N VAL A 90 -9.68 -7.91 12.38
CA VAL A 90 -9.75 -6.73 11.49
C VAL A 90 -8.94 -7.03 10.24
N VAL A 91 -9.52 -6.83 9.06
CA VAL A 91 -8.91 -7.25 7.80
C VAL A 91 -8.40 -6.04 7.03
N PHE A 92 -7.13 -6.03 6.70
CA PHE A 92 -6.46 -5.03 5.88
C PHE A 92 -5.95 -5.68 4.60
N LEU A 93 -6.27 -5.07 3.46
CA LEU A 93 -5.99 -5.61 2.15
C LEU A 93 -5.33 -4.53 1.31
N ASP A 94 -4.16 -4.84 0.75
CA ASP A 94 -3.65 -4.06 -0.37
C ASP A 94 -4.51 -4.30 -1.64
N TYR A 95 -4.37 -3.44 -2.65
CA TYR A 95 -5.13 -3.53 -3.89
C TYR A 95 -4.37 -4.17 -5.06
N ASP A 96 -3.31 -3.53 -5.56
CA ASP A 96 -2.62 -3.92 -6.80
C ASP A 96 -1.66 -5.07 -6.52
N GLY A 97 -1.78 -6.20 -7.21
CA GLY A 97 -0.98 -7.40 -6.91
C GLY A 97 -1.56 -8.27 -5.80
N THR A 98 -2.52 -7.75 -5.03
CA THR A 98 -3.22 -8.46 -3.95
C THR A 98 -4.67 -8.80 -4.30
N LEU A 99 -5.52 -7.80 -4.52
CA LEU A 99 -6.93 -7.97 -4.88
C LEU A 99 -7.18 -7.92 -6.39
N SER A 100 -6.24 -7.34 -7.14
CA SER A 100 -6.22 -7.28 -8.59
C SER A 100 -4.87 -7.80 -9.09
N PRO A 101 -4.80 -8.47 -10.26
CA PRO A 101 -3.50 -8.77 -10.87
C PRO A 101 -2.72 -7.50 -11.20
N ILE A 102 -1.38 -7.62 -11.24
CA ILE A 102 -0.49 -6.57 -11.75
C ILE A 102 -0.64 -6.50 -13.26
N VAL A 103 -0.89 -5.31 -13.80
CA VAL A 103 -1.09 -5.06 -15.24
C VAL A 103 -0.19 -3.91 -15.72
N ASP A 104 0.10 -3.87 -17.01
CA ASP A 104 0.92 -2.79 -17.61
C ASP A 104 0.20 -1.45 -17.75
N ASP A 105 -1.12 -1.47 -17.74
CA ASP A 105 -1.96 -0.28 -17.75
C ASP A 105 -2.65 -0.15 -16.39
N PRO A 106 -2.20 0.79 -15.53
CA PRO A 106 -2.78 0.98 -14.20
C PRO A 106 -4.29 1.23 -14.22
N ASP A 107 -4.85 1.77 -15.31
CA ASP A 107 -6.30 2.00 -15.45
C ASP A 107 -7.10 0.73 -15.72
N ARG A 108 -6.42 -0.40 -15.95
CA ARG A 108 -7.02 -1.71 -16.25
C ARG A 108 -6.85 -2.74 -15.14
N ALA A 109 -6.35 -2.32 -13.98
CA ALA A 109 -6.18 -3.16 -12.80
C ALA A 109 -7.53 -3.40 -12.09
N PHE A 110 -8.48 -4.01 -12.79
CA PHE A 110 -9.83 -4.22 -12.27
C PHE A 110 -9.91 -5.45 -11.36
N MET A 111 -10.56 -5.27 -10.22
CA MET A 111 -11.01 -6.38 -9.36
C MET A 111 -12.11 -7.19 -10.07
N SER A 112 -11.94 -8.51 -10.12
CA SER A 112 -12.95 -9.43 -10.65
C SER A 112 -14.21 -9.46 -9.79
N ASP A 113 -15.35 -9.81 -10.38
CA ASP A 113 -16.61 -9.93 -9.63
C ASP A 113 -16.55 -10.99 -8.53
N SER A 114 -15.79 -12.07 -8.74
CA SER A 114 -15.59 -13.11 -7.74
C SER A 114 -14.78 -12.60 -6.54
N MET A 115 -13.71 -11.85 -6.78
CA MET A 115 -12.93 -11.22 -5.71
C MET A 115 -13.76 -10.18 -4.96
N ARG A 116 -14.49 -9.32 -5.69
CA ARG A 116 -15.41 -8.34 -5.11
C ARG A 116 -16.45 -9.01 -4.21
N SER A 117 -17.02 -10.14 -4.64
CA SER A 117 -17.93 -10.93 -3.82
C SER A 117 -17.26 -11.52 -2.58
N ALA A 118 -16.00 -11.95 -2.67
CA ALA A 118 -15.25 -12.50 -1.54
C ALA A 118 -14.97 -11.41 -0.49
N VAL A 119 -14.46 -10.25 -0.91
CA VAL A 119 -14.24 -9.09 -0.03
C VAL A 119 -15.55 -8.64 0.62
N ASN A 120 -16.64 -8.54 -0.15
CA ASN A 120 -17.95 -8.15 0.40
C ASN A 120 -18.45 -9.12 1.48
N LYS A 121 -18.25 -10.43 1.29
CA LYS A 121 -18.63 -11.45 2.29
C LYS A 121 -17.81 -11.33 3.56
N VAL A 122 -16.51 -11.06 3.46
CA VAL A 122 -15.65 -10.82 4.63
C VAL A 122 -16.10 -9.54 5.35
N ALA A 123 -16.34 -8.46 4.61
CA ALA A 123 -16.78 -7.17 5.13
C ALA A 123 -18.17 -7.17 5.79
N GLN A 124 -18.95 -8.25 5.67
CA GLN A 124 -20.20 -8.43 6.43
C GLN A 124 -19.98 -8.88 7.88
N TYR A 125 -18.80 -9.43 8.19
CA TYR A 125 -18.50 -10.00 9.51
C TYR A 125 -17.28 -9.38 10.19
N PHE A 126 -16.43 -8.71 9.41
CA PHE A 126 -15.17 -8.17 9.87
C PHE A 126 -15.01 -6.74 9.37
N PRO A 127 -14.60 -5.79 10.22
CA PRO A 127 -14.12 -4.49 9.76
C PRO A 127 -13.02 -4.70 8.73
N THR A 128 -13.23 -4.19 7.52
CA THR A 128 -12.38 -4.47 6.36
C THR A 128 -11.91 -3.15 5.73
N CYS A 129 -10.60 -3.04 5.54
CA CYS A 129 -9.91 -1.86 5.06
C CYS A 129 -9.13 -2.20 3.79
N ILE A 130 -9.32 -1.42 2.73
CA ILE A 130 -8.53 -1.52 1.50
C ILE A 130 -7.54 -0.36 1.48
N ILE A 131 -6.25 -0.67 1.48
CA ILE A 131 -5.15 0.29 1.53
C ILE A 131 -4.41 0.25 0.20
N SER A 132 -4.20 1.40 -0.43
CA SER A 132 -3.57 1.47 -1.74
C SER A 132 -2.73 2.74 -1.90
N GLY A 133 -1.69 2.66 -2.74
CA GLY A 133 -0.95 3.82 -3.24
C GLY A 133 -1.79 4.73 -4.15
N ARG A 134 -2.84 4.18 -4.77
CA ARG A 134 -3.73 4.90 -5.70
C ARG A 134 -4.58 5.95 -5.00
N ARG A 135 -5.12 6.88 -5.78
CA ARG A 135 -6.17 7.79 -5.32
C ARG A 135 -7.38 7.01 -4.79
N ARG A 136 -7.93 7.46 -3.67
CA ARG A 136 -9.00 6.76 -2.93
C ARG A 136 -10.26 6.51 -3.76
N ASP A 137 -10.71 7.51 -4.50
CA ASP A 137 -11.87 7.43 -5.39
C ASP A 137 -11.66 6.47 -6.56
N LYS A 138 -10.44 6.40 -7.11
CA LYS A 138 -10.08 5.43 -8.16
C LYS A 138 -10.17 3.99 -7.65
N VAL A 139 -9.66 3.73 -6.45
CA VAL A 139 -9.81 2.40 -5.82
C VAL A 139 -11.27 2.09 -5.54
N TYR A 140 -12.04 3.08 -5.08
CA TYR A 140 -13.49 2.93 -4.91
C TYR A 140 -14.19 2.60 -6.23
N GLU A 141 -13.83 3.24 -7.35
CA GLU A 141 -14.39 2.93 -8.67
C GLU A 141 -14.07 1.50 -9.12
N PHE A 142 -12.94 0.94 -8.72
CA PHE A 142 -12.59 -0.43 -9.04
C PHE A 142 -13.28 -1.45 -8.13
N VAL A 143 -13.42 -1.17 -6.83
CA VAL A 143 -13.95 -2.09 -5.81
C VAL A 143 -15.47 -1.96 -5.61
N LYS A 144 -16.04 -0.76 -5.71
CA LYS A 144 -17.49 -0.46 -5.65
C LYS A 144 -18.24 -1.09 -4.47
N LEU A 145 -17.56 -1.35 -3.36
CA LEU A 145 -18.17 -1.80 -2.11
C LEU A 145 -18.41 -0.60 -1.21
N THR A 146 -19.54 -0.57 -0.52
CA THR A 146 -19.94 0.55 0.36
C THR A 146 -19.70 0.26 1.84
N ASN A 147 -19.31 -0.96 2.17
CA ASN A 147 -19.17 -1.50 3.53
C ASN A 147 -17.70 -1.78 3.91
N VAL A 148 -16.75 -1.09 3.27
CA VAL A 148 -15.31 -1.19 3.56
C VAL A 148 -14.71 0.19 3.74
N TYR A 149 -13.64 0.28 4.51
CA TYR A 149 -12.81 1.47 4.61
C TYR A 149 -11.93 1.58 3.37
N TYR A 150 -11.83 2.77 2.80
CA TYR A 150 -10.92 3.04 1.69
C TYR A 150 -9.81 3.95 2.16
N VAL A 151 -8.57 3.53 1.90
CA VAL A 151 -7.36 4.26 2.21
C VAL A 151 -6.57 4.42 0.92
N GLY A 152 -6.60 5.63 0.39
CA GLY A 152 -5.83 6.00 -0.79
C GLY A 152 -4.50 6.68 -0.44
N SER A 153 -3.73 6.96 -1.48
CA SER A 153 -2.54 7.79 -1.44
C SER A 153 -1.53 7.30 -0.40
N HIS A 154 -1.26 6.00 -0.37
CA HIS A 154 -0.30 5.37 0.56
C HIS A 154 -0.65 5.55 2.03
N GLY A 155 -1.93 5.72 2.37
CA GLY A 155 -2.36 5.93 3.75
C GLY A 155 -2.91 7.32 4.05
N MET A 156 -2.73 8.30 3.16
CA MET A 156 -3.00 9.71 3.45
C MET A 156 -4.43 10.16 3.13
N ASP A 157 -5.29 9.32 2.56
CA ASP A 157 -6.69 9.66 2.30
C ASP A 157 -7.63 8.54 2.76
N ILE A 158 -8.16 8.67 3.99
CA ILE A 158 -8.98 7.63 4.65
C ILE A 158 -10.46 8.02 4.60
N MET A 159 -11.30 7.07 4.18
CA MET A 159 -12.76 7.19 4.16
C MET A 159 -13.41 6.00 4.86
N ALA A 160 -14.42 6.30 5.67
CA ALA A 160 -15.28 5.33 6.32
C ALA A 160 -16.19 4.61 5.31
N PRO A 161 -16.75 3.44 5.67
CA PRO A 161 -17.86 2.85 4.96
C PRO A 161 -19.02 3.84 4.76
N LEU A 162 -19.61 3.84 3.56
CA LEU A 162 -20.81 4.63 3.25
C LEU A 162 -22.08 4.00 3.84
N LYS A 163 -22.05 2.68 4.05
CA LYS A 163 -23.09 1.94 4.77
C LYS A 163 -22.43 1.26 5.97
N PRO A 164 -22.53 1.86 7.16
CA PRO A 164 -22.07 1.25 8.39
C PRO A 164 -22.62 -0.17 8.55
N VAL A 165 -21.76 -1.12 8.89
CA VAL A 165 -22.17 -2.52 9.10
C VAL A 165 -22.45 -2.78 10.59
N ASP A 166 -21.88 -1.97 11.48
CA ASP A 166 -22.05 -2.03 12.92
C ASP A 166 -22.19 -0.64 13.59
N GLU A 167 -22.33 -0.65 14.93
CA GLU A 167 -22.48 0.56 15.74
C GLU A 167 -21.22 1.44 15.72
N ILE A 168 -20.03 0.85 15.58
CA ILE A 168 -18.75 1.56 15.56
C ILE A 168 -18.63 2.35 14.26
N ASP A 169 -18.88 1.70 13.12
CA ASP A 169 -18.93 2.33 11.82
C ASP A 169 -19.94 3.50 11.81
N SER A 170 -21.08 3.32 12.48
CA SER A 170 -22.15 4.32 12.54
C SER A 170 -21.70 5.57 13.30
N ALA A 171 -21.03 5.39 14.45
CA ALA A 171 -20.51 6.49 15.24
C ALA A 171 -19.41 7.28 14.50
N LEU A 172 -18.49 6.58 13.82
CA LEU A 172 -17.44 7.21 13.02
C LEU A 172 -18.00 7.96 11.82
N HIS A 173 -19.03 7.40 11.16
CA HIS A 173 -19.71 8.05 10.04
C HIS A 173 -20.40 9.35 10.48
N GLU A 174 -21.09 9.35 11.63
CA GLU A 174 -21.68 10.56 12.19
C GLU A 174 -20.66 11.63 12.54
N GLN A 175 -19.50 11.23 13.07
CA GLN A 175 -18.41 12.16 13.40
C GLN A 175 -17.83 12.80 12.12
N ALA A 176 -17.54 12.00 11.09
CA ALA A 176 -17.01 12.49 9.82
C ALA A 176 -17.93 13.52 9.15
N ILE A 177 -19.25 13.26 9.14
CA ILE A 177 -20.25 14.19 8.59
C ILE A 177 -20.28 15.51 9.36
N LYS A 178 -20.23 15.44 10.70
CA LYS A 178 -20.28 16.64 11.58
C LYS A 178 -19.05 17.53 11.41
N GLU A 179 -17.88 16.95 11.18
CA GLU A 179 -16.61 17.69 11.14
C GLU A 179 -16.26 18.28 9.76
N LYS A 180 -16.57 17.58 8.64
CA LYS A 180 -16.10 17.98 7.30
C LYS A 180 -17.19 18.30 6.27
N GLY A 181 -18.48 18.15 6.60
CA GLY A 181 -19.58 18.56 5.73
C GLY A 181 -19.66 17.87 4.37
N ASN A 182 -18.87 16.81 4.14
CA ASN A 182 -18.85 16.03 2.90
C ASN A 182 -18.56 14.54 3.17
N GLU A 183 -18.98 13.69 2.24
CA GLU A 183 -18.95 12.21 2.20
C GLU A 183 -17.84 11.51 3.00
N GLY A 184 -18.11 11.08 4.24
CA GLY A 184 -17.41 9.97 4.91
C GLY A 184 -15.88 10.04 5.04
N VAL A 185 -15.24 11.19 4.79
CA VAL A 185 -13.78 11.35 4.88
C VAL A 185 -13.38 11.42 6.34
N LEU A 186 -12.56 10.48 6.78
CA LEU A 186 -12.12 10.37 8.18
C LEU A 186 -10.83 11.14 8.43
N PHE A 187 -9.83 10.98 7.56
CA PHE A 187 -8.49 11.46 7.89
C PHE A 187 -7.64 11.77 6.68
N GLN A 188 -6.96 12.92 6.74
CA GLN A 188 -6.06 13.43 5.69
C GLN A 188 -4.89 14.20 6.31
N PRO A 189 -3.79 13.54 6.71
CA PRO A 189 -2.72 14.17 7.47
C PRO A 189 -1.90 15.19 6.67
N ALA A 190 -2.02 15.16 5.33
CA ALA A 190 -1.23 15.99 4.42
C ALA A 190 -2.09 17.01 3.66
N GLU A 191 -3.29 17.35 4.15
CA GLU A 191 -4.24 18.24 3.45
C GLU A 191 -3.63 19.58 3.02
N GLU A 192 -2.73 20.15 3.85
CA GLU A 192 -2.03 21.40 3.55
C GLU A 192 -1.09 21.34 2.33
N TYR A 193 -0.67 20.13 1.91
CA TYR A 193 0.21 19.93 0.77
C TYR A 193 -0.54 19.88 -0.57
N LEU A 194 -1.88 19.80 -0.58
CA LEU A 194 -2.66 19.64 -1.81
C LEU A 194 -2.37 20.72 -2.87
N PRO A 195 -2.28 22.02 -2.53
CA PRO A 195 -1.95 23.04 -3.54
C PRO A 195 -0.56 22.82 -4.16
N MET A 196 0.43 22.44 -3.35
CA MET A 196 1.80 22.17 -3.80
C MET A 196 1.85 20.92 -4.70
N ILE A 197 1.11 19.86 -4.35
CA ILE A 197 1.03 18.66 -5.19
C ILE A 197 0.42 18.97 -6.55
N GLU A 198 -0.62 19.81 -6.61
CA GLU A 198 -1.24 20.20 -7.89
C GLU A 198 -0.29 21.05 -8.76
N GLU A 199 0.49 21.93 -8.12
CA GLU A 199 1.51 22.74 -8.79
C GLU A 199 2.60 21.84 -9.40
N VAL A 200 3.18 20.93 -8.60
CA VAL A 200 4.21 19.99 -9.05
C VAL A 200 3.69 19.07 -10.15
N TYR A 201 2.45 18.58 -10.02
CA TYR A 201 1.81 17.75 -11.03
C TYR A 201 1.73 18.48 -12.37
N SER A 202 1.29 19.74 -12.35
CA SER A 202 1.17 20.58 -13.55
C SER A 202 2.55 20.85 -14.17
N GLU A 203 3.56 21.16 -13.35
CA GLU A 203 4.92 21.42 -13.81
C GLU A 203 5.57 20.18 -14.45
N LEU A 204 5.46 19.02 -13.80
CA LEU A 204 5.99 17.76 -14.33
C LEU A 204 5.30 17.37 -15.63
N LYS A 205 3.97 17.52 -15.71
CA LYS A 205 3.22 17.21 -16.92
C LYS A 205 3.66 18.07 -18.11
N GLU A 206 3.94 19.34 -17.88
CA GLU A 206 4.44 20.24 -18.92
C GLU A 206 5.89 19.93 -19.31
N LYS A 207 6.78 19.70 -18.34
CA LYS A 207 8.21 19.42 -18.60
C LYS A 207 8.43 18.09 -19.33
N THR A 208 7.63 17.07 -19.00
CA THR A 208 7.79 15.71 -19.53
C THR A 208 6.98 15.46 -20.81
N LYS A 209 6.22 16.43 -21.31
CA LYS A 209 5.29 16.26 -22.45
C LYS A 209 5.93 15.76 -23.75
N GLU A 210 7.23 15.99 -23.94
CA GLU A 210 7.96 15.59 -25.15
C GLU A 210 8.54 14.17 -25.05
N ILE A 211 8.63 13.61 -23.84
CA ILE A 211 9.14 12.27 -23.58
C ILE A 211 8.03 11.26 -23.89
N GLN A 212 8.22 10.45 -24.93
CA GLN A 212 7.21 9.48 -25.33
C GLN A 212 7.07 8.35 -24.29
N GLY A 213 5.83 7.95 -24.01
CA GLY A 213 5.53 6.84 -23.10
C GLY A 213 5.53 7.17 -21.61
N VAL A 214 5.88 8.40 -21.21
CA VAL A 214 5.75 8.83 -19.81
C VAL A 214 4.28 9.00 -19.44
N LEU A 215 3.90 8.58 -18.23
CA LEU A 215 2.57 8.80 -17.68
C LEU A 215 2.70 9.44 -16.29
N ILE A 216 2.19 10.65 -16.15
CA ILE A 216 2.11 11.37 -14.87
C ILE A 216 0.71 11.21 -14.30
N GLU A 217 0.59 10.56 -13.15
CA GLU A 217 -0.66 10.31 -12.45
C GLU A 217 -0.72 11.11 -11.14
N ASN A 218 -1.83 11.82 -10.92
CA ASN A 218 -2.10 12.53 -9.67
C ASN A 218 -2.97 11.66 -8.75
N ASN A 219 -2.34 11.07 -7.74
CA ASN A 219 -2.96 10.27 -6.68
C ASN A 219 -3.29 11.10 -5.43
N LYS A 220 -3.58 12.40 -5.58
CA LYS A 220 -3.98 13.39 -4.55
C LYS A 220 -2.89 13.79 -3.57
N PHE A 221 -2.36 12.85 -2.79
CA PHE A 221 -1.20 13.08 -1.91
C PHE A 221 0.07 12.39 -2.43
N CYS A 222 0.04 11.94 -3.68
CA CYS A 222 1.19 11.34 -4.35
C CYS A 222 1.11 11.63 -5.85
N ILE A 223 2.24 11.92 -6.48
CA ILE A 223 2.36 11.97 -7.93
C ILE A 223 3.20 10.77 -8.35
N SER A 224 2.67 9.96 -9.27
CA SER A 224 3.38 8.81 -9.82
C SER A 224 3.81 9.12 -11.25
N VAL A 225 5.12 9.08 -11.48
CA VAL A 225 5.76 9.25 -12.79
C VAL A 225 6.13 7.86 -13.29
N HIS A 226 5.27 7.28 -14.12
CA HIS A 226 5.46 5.96 -14.69
C HIS A 226 6.33 6.06 -15.94
N PHE A 227 7.39 5.26 -15.99
CA PHE A 227 8.36 5.25 -17.09
C PHE A 227 8.51 3.87 -17.74
N ARG A 228 7.54 2.98 -17.49
CA ARG A 228 7.56 1.61 -18.05
C ARG A 228 7.55 1.58 -19.58
N ARG A 229 6.88 2.54 -20.21
CA ARG A 229 6.72 2.65 -21.67
C ARG A 229 7.67 3.69 -22.29
N VAL A 230 8.56 4.26 -21.49
CA VAL A 230 9.57 5.21 -21.96
C VAL A 230 10.77 4.42 -22.47
N ASP A 231 11.30 4.82 -23.63
CA ASP A 231 12.51 4.22 -24.19
C ASP A 231 13.70 4.41 -23.22
N GLU A 232 14.54 3.38 -23.06
CA GLU A 232 15.60 3.38 -22.04
C GLU A 232 16.62 4.53 -22.21
N GLU A 233 16.84 4.98 -23.45
CA GLU A 233 17.69 6.11 -23.79
C GLU A 233 17.19 7.43 -23.16
N ASP A 234 15.88 7.56 -22.96
CA ASP A 234 15.24 8.75 -22.39
C ASP A 234 15.06 8.69 -20.86
N TRP A 235 15.40 7.57 -20.20
CA TRP A 235 15.23 7.43 -18.74
C TRP A 235 16.03 8.47 -17.96
N SER A 236 17.28 8.72 -18.38
CA SER A 236 18.14 9.73 -17.75
C SER A 236 17.59 11.15 -17.94
N LEU A 237 17.01 11.42 -19.12
CA LEU A 237 16.39 12.71 -19.40
C LEU A 237 15.18 12.94 -18.49
N LEU A 238 14.29 11.94 -18.38
CA LEU A 238 13.12 11.99 -17.49
C LEU A 238 13.53 12.19 -16.03
N GLU A 239 14.49 11.40 -15.54
CA GLU A 239 14.95 11.49 -14.16
C GLU A 239 15.52 12.89 -13.86
N ASN A 240 16.33 13.46 -14.75
CA ASN A 240 16.83 14.82 -14.60
C ASN A 240 15.70 15.85 -14.54
N GLN A 241 14.69 15.76 -15.41
CA GLN A 241 13.55 16.67 -15.39
C GLN A 241 12.75 16.58 -14.08
N VAL A 242 12.56 15.37 -13.54
CA VAL A 242 11.92 15.15 -12.24
C VAL A 242 12.77 15.78 -11.13
N MET A 243 14.06 15.44 -11.06
CA MET A 243 14.97 15.95 -10.03
C MET A 243 15.09 17.48 -10.06
N ASP A 244 15.18 18.08 -11.24
CA ASP A 244 15.25 19.53 -11.40
C ASP A 244 13.99 20.24 -10.94
N THR A 245 12.82 19.62 -11.18
CA THR A 245 11.54 20.13 -10.66
C THR A 245 11.52 20.08 -9.14
N MET A 246 11.96 18.95 -8.56
CA MET A 246 11.92 18.72 -7.13
C MET A 246 12.85 19.62 -6.31
N LYS A 247 13.87 20.25 -6.91
CA LYS A 247 14.71 21.27 -6.25
C LYS A 247 13.92 22.44 -5.68
N ASN A 248 12.77 22.77 -6.29
CA ASN A 248 11.90 23.86 -5.83
C ASN A 248 10.93 23.44 -4.71
N TYR A 249 10.86 22.14 -4.38
CA TYR A 249 9.86 21.58 -3.47
C TYR A 249 10.50 20.70 -2.39
N PRO A 250 11.31 21.27 -1.47
CA PRO A 250 12.03 20.51 -0.43
C PRO A 250 11.09 19.84 0.58
N ALA A 251 9.83 20.26 0.65
CA ALA A 251 8.81 19.68 1.52
C ALA A 251 8.23 18.37 0.97
N LEU A 252 8.70 17.90 -0.20
CA LEU A 252 8.29 16.66 -0.83
C LEU A 252 9.48 15.69 -0.93
N LEU A 253 9.18 14.39 -0.89
CA LEU A 253 10.16 13.32 -1.01
C LEU A 253 9.94 12.52 -2.30
N ILE A 254 11.05 12.11 -2.90
CA ILE A 254 11.06 11.16 -4.01
C ILE A 254 11.31 9.75 -3.46
N THR A 255 10.49 8.81 -3.91
CA THR A 255 10.71 7.38 -3.71
C THR A 255 10.66 6.68 -5.07
N ARG A 256 11.39 5.56 -5.21
CA ARG A 256 11.42 4.77 -6.45
C ARG A 256 10.75 3.42 -6.24
N GLY A 257 9.85 3.06 -7.16
CA GLY A 257 9.19 1.78 -7.25
C GLY A 257 9.56 1.02 -8.54
N ARG A 258 8.78 0.00 -8.90
CA ARG A 258 9.03 -0.82 -10.10
C ARG A 258 8.64 -0.07 -11.38
N LYS A 259 9.61 0.58 -12.01
CA LYS A 259 9.42 1.45 -13.20
C LYS A 259 8.47 2.64 -12.96
N VAL A 260 8.52 3.18 -11.75
CA VAL A 260 7.77 4.38 -11.31
C VAL A 260 8.60 5.21 -10.34
N ILE A 261 8.53 6.53 -10.46
CA ILE A 261 9.03 7.49 -9.46
C ILE A 261 7.81 8.07 -8.75
N GLU A 262 7.79 8.05 -7.42
CA GLU A 262 6.69 8.55 -6.61
C GLU A 262 7.15 9.78 -5.83
N ILE A 263 6.37 10.85 -5.92
CA ILE A 263 6.59 12.11 -5.22
C ILE A 263 5.47 12.27 -4.21
N ARG A 264 5.80 12.48 -2.93
CA ARG A 264 4.83 12.58 -1.84
C ARG A 264 5.25 13.60 -0.77
N PRO A 265 4.32 14.12 0.03
CA PRO A 265 4.64 14.97 1.18
C PRO A 265 5.69 14.35 2.10
N SER A 266 6.63 15.18 2.58
CA SER A 266 7.67 14.80 3.54
C SER A 266 7.12 14.72 4.96
N ILE A 267 6.14 13.84 5.16
CA ILE A 267 5.57 13.55 6.47
C ILE A 267 5.88 12.11 6.87
N LYS A 268 5.99 11.86 8.18
CA LYS A 268 6.20 10.51 8.72
C LYS A 268 4.89 9.70 8.71
N TRP A 269 4.40 9.39 7.51
CA TRP A 269 3.18 8.64 7.27
C TRP A 269 3.36 7.59 6.19
N ASP A 270 2.88 6.38 6.45
CA ASP A 270 2.99 5.20 5.59
C ASP A 270 1.78 4.26 5.80
N LYS A 271 1.72 3.14 5.06
CA LYS A 271 0.64 2.14 5.19
C LYS A 271 0.57 1.55 6.60
N GLY A 272 1.69 1.44 7.31
CA GLY A 272 1.74 1.00 8.71
C GLY A 272 1.10 2.01 9.66
N ARG A 273 1.36 3.31 9.48
CA ARG A 273 0.67 4.37 10.24
C ARG A 273 -0.82 4.43 9.95
N ALA A 274 -1.23 4.19 8.71
CA ALA A 274 -2.64 4.09 8.37
C ALA A 274 -3.33 2.90 9.06
N LEU A 275 -2.64 1.75 9.15
CA LEU A 275 -3.11 0.59 9.91
C LEU A 275 -3.27 0.94 11.41
N GLU A 276 -2.25 1.52 12.04
CA GLU A 276 -2.30 1.92 13.46
C GLU A 276 -3.46 2.89 13.71
N TYR A 277 -3.58 3.93 12.87
CA TYR A 277 -4.66 4.91 12.95
C TYR A 277 -6.04 4.26 12.87
N LEU A 278 -6.25 3.34 11.93
CA LEU A 278 -7.52 2.63 11.78
C LEU A 278 -7.81 1.73 12.98
N LEU A 279 -6.83 0.98 13.49
CA LEU A 279 -7.03 0.18 14.69
C LEU A 279 -7.42 1.04 15.90
N GLU A 280 -6.73 2.16 16.12
CA GLU A 280 -7.04 3.09 17.22
C GLU A 280 -8.44 3.70 17.05
N THR A 281 -8.76 4.19 15.86
CA THR A 281 -10.02 4.87 15.54
C THR A 281 -11.22 3.93 15.69
N LEU A 282 -11.05 2.65 15.36
CA LEU A 282 -12.10 1.63 15.50
C LEU A 282 -12.22 1.07 16.94
N GLY A 283 -11.44 1.59 17.90
CA GLY A 283 -11.41 1.08 19.27
C GLY A 283 -10.66 -0.24 19.43
N PHE A 284 -9.98 -0.70 18.38
CA PHE A 284 -9.19 -1.94 18.32
C PHE A 284 -7.69 -1.71 18.60
N GLY A 285 -7.34 -0.57 19.19
CA GLY A 285 -5.96 -0.23 19.54
C GLY A 285 -5.35 -1.17 20.60
N ASN A 286 -6.18 -1.83 21.42
CA ASN A 286 -5.73 -2.77 22.45
C ASN A 286 -5.27 -4.11 21.84
N ASN A 287 -4.10 -4.58 22.29
CA ASN A 287 -3.40 -5.75 21.76
C ASN A 287 -3.88 -7.09 22.32
N ASP A 288 -4.84 -7.15 23.24
CA ASP A 288 -5.27 -8.46 23.78
C ASP A 288 -6.53 -8.99 23.08
N GLU A 289 -7.42 -8.10 22.65
CA GLU A 289 -8.74 -8.45 22.12
C GLU A 289 -8.86 -8.35 20.59
N THR A 290 -7.87 -7.79 19.90
CA THR A 290 -7.91 -7.60 18.44
C THR A 290 -7.01 -8.60 17.73
N LEU A 291 -7.28 -8.96 16.48
CA LEU A 291 -6.35 -9.71 15.64
C LEU A 291 -6.32 -9.13 14.22
N PRO A 292 -5.40 -8.20 13.92
CA PRO A 292 -5.30 -7.62 12.59
C PRO A 292 -4.68 -8.63 11.60
N LEU A 293 -5.33 -8.79 10.44
CA LEU A 293 -4.80 -9.53 9.29
C LEU A 293 -4.42 -8.50 8.23
N TYR A 294 -3.17 -8.52 7.75
CA TYR A 294 -2.76 -7.67 6.65
C TYR A 294 -2.28 -8.53 5.49
N ILE A 295 -2.84 -8.33 4.30
CA ILE A 295 -2.46 -9.03 3.08
C ILE A 295 -1.97 -8.00 2.06
N GLY A 296 -0.73 -8.14 1.58
CA GLY A 296 -0.13 -7.22 0.62
C GLY A 296 1.00 -7.84 -0.18
N ASP A 297 1.37 -7.27 -1.33
CA ASP A 297 2.37 -7.83 -2.26
C ASP A 297 3.66 -7.00 -2.35
N ASP A 298 3.63 -5.72 -1.99
CA ASP A 298 4.66 -4.76 -2.37
C ASP A 298 5.54 -4.29 -1.20
N ARG A 299 6.54 -3.46 -1.53
CA ARG A 299 7.49 -2.93 -0.54
C ARG A 299 6.82 -1.98 0.45
N THR A 300 5.73 -1.32 0.08
CA THR A 300 5.03 -0.39 0.98
C THR A 300 4.20 -1.13 2.02
N ASP A 301 3.77 -2.36 1.72
CA ASP A 301 3.08 -3.24 2.69
C ASP A 301 4.00 -3.70 3.82
N GLU A 302 5.32 -3.74 3.60
CA GLU A 302 6.31 -4.03 4.65
C GLU A 302 6.23 -3.05 5.83
N ASP A 303 5.80 -1.81 5.61
CA ASP A 303 5.61 -0.84 6.69
C ASP A 303 4.48 -1.30 7.64
N ALA A 304 3.41 -1.88 7.08
CA ALA A 304 2.34 -2.49 7.84
C ALA A 304 2.76 -3.82 8.49
N PHE A 305 3.54 -4.65 7.80
CA PHE A 305 4.04 -5.90 8.38
C PHE A 305 4.92 -5.65 9.61
N LYS A 306 5.84 -4.67 9.53
CA LYS A 306 6.67 -4.25 10.66
C LYS A 306 5.86 -3.76 11.85
N VAL A 307 4.76 -3.05 11.61
CA VAL A 307 3.85 -2.65 12.69
C VAL A 307 3.29 -3.90 13.39
N LEU A 308 2.76 -4.87 12.64
CA LEU A 308 2.19 -6.09 13.22
C LEU A 308 3.24 -6.91 13.99
N GLN A 309 4.46 -7.04 13.45
CA GLN A 309 5.57 -7.69 14.15
C GLN A 309 5.93 -6.98 15.46
N ARG A 310 6.05 -5.64 15.45
CA ARG A 310 6.33 -4.87 16.68
C ARG A 310 5.22 -4.97 17.71
N ARG A 311 3.96 -5.08 17.28
CA ARG A 311 2.81 -5.29 18.16
C ARG A 311 2.81 -6.69 18.79
N GLY A 312 3.53 -7.64 18.20
CA GLY A 312 3.54 -9.05 18.63
C GLY A 312 2.20 -9.76 18.41
N GLN A 313 1.31 -9.17 17.61
CA GLN A 313 -0.03 -9.65 17.37
C GLN A 313 -0.49 -9.28 15.96
N GLY A 314 -1.23 -10.20 15.34
CA GLY A 314 -1.72 -10.08 13.99
C GLY A 314 -1.03 -11.05 13.05
N TYR A 315 -1.54 -11.14 11.83
CA TYR A 315 -0.95 -11.95 10.78
C TYR A 315 -0.63 -11.07 9.58
N PRO A 316 0.63 -10.63 9.44
CA PRO A 316 1.12 -10.07 8.19
C PRO A 316 1.34 -11.19 7.17
N ILE A 317 0.76 -11.06 5.98
CA ILE A 317 0.72 -12.07 4.92
C ILE A 317 1.21 -11.45 3.62
N ILE A 318 2.33 -11.94 3.09
CA ILE A 318 2.87 -11.50 1.80
C ILE A 318 2.17 -12.23 0.65
N VAL A 319 1.88 -11.52 -0.44
CA VAL A 319 1.44 -12.09 -1.72
C VAL A 319 2.64 -12.14 -2.66
N SER A 320 3.11 -13.35 -2.97
CA SER A 320 4.23 -13.54 -3.88
C SER A 320 4.37 -14.99 -4.33
N SER A 321 4.57 -15.17 -5.64
CA SER A 321 4.95 -16.46 -6.23
C SER A 321 6.46 -16.70 -6.18
N VAL A 322 7.24 -15.71 -5.76
CA VAL A 322 8.70 -15.78 -5.67
C VAL A 322 9.18 -15.40 -4.27
N PRO A 323 10.34 -15.91 -3.82
CA PRO A 323 10.98 -15.46 -2.58
C PRO A 323 11.11 -13.94 -2.48
N LYS A 324 10.78 -13.39 -1.32
CA LYS A 324 11.05 -11.99 -0.96
C LYS A 324 11.62 -11.94 0.46
N ASP A 325 12.49 -10.96 0.71
CA ASP A 325 12.86 -10.56 2.06
C ASP A 325 11.67 -9.77 2.64
N THR A 326 11.09 -10.24 3.74
CA THR A 326 9.79 -9.75 4.22
C THR A 326 9.63 -9.96 5.73
N GLU A 327 8.92 -9.04 6.37
CA GLU A 327 8.48 -9.12 7.76
C GLU A 327 7.14 -9.86 7.91
N ALA A 328 6.56 -10.36 6.81
CA ALA A 328 5.37 -11.20 6.85
C ALA A 328 5.60 -12.49 7.66
N SER A 329 4.56 -13.04 8.27
CA SER A 329 4.64 -14.34 8.97
C SER A 329 4.12 -15.50 8.13
N TYR A 330 3.34 -15.20 7.10
CA TYR A 330 2.73 -16.18 6.20
C TYR A 330 2.79 -15.67 4.76
N SER A 331 2.53 -16.57 3.82
CA SER A 331 2.50 -16.24 2.39
C SER A 331 1.22 -16.72 1.71
N LEU A 332 0.86 -16.04 0.63
CA LEU A 332 -0.10 -16.46 -0.39
C LEU A 332 0.58 -16.29 -1.75
N ARG A 333 0.32 -17.17 -2.71
CA ARG A 333 1.06 -17.18 -3.97
C ARG A 333 0.69 -16.01 -4.89
N ASP A 334 -0.60 -15.70 -4.98
CA ASP A 334 -1.15 -14.76 -5.95
C ASP A 334 -2.57 -14.32 -5.57
N PRO A 335 -3.22 -13.39 -6.31
CA PRO A 335 -4.58 -12.94 -6.02
C PRO A 335 -5.65 -14.05 -5.95
N SER A 336 -5.45 -15.21 -6.60
CA SER A 336 -6.40 -16.32 -6.52
C SER A 336 -6.35 -17.02 -5.17
N GLU A 337 -5.16 -17.15 -4.57
CA GLU A 337 -5.01 -17.65 -3.20
C GLU A 337 -5.52 -16.64 -2.17
N VAL A 338 -5.36 -15.34 -2.40
CA VAL A 338 -5.99 -14.28 -1.60
C VAL A 338 -7.51 -14.46 -1.58
N MET A 339 -8.14 -14.63 -2.75
CA MET A 339 -9.58 -14.87 -2.82
C MET A 339 -9.99 -16.14 -2.04
N SER A 340 -9.21 -17.22 -2.18
CA SER A 340 -9.47 -18.48 -1.48
C SER A 340 -9.38 -18.31 0.05
N PHE A 341 -8.38 -17.57 0.52
CA PHE A 341 -8.19 -17.27 1.94
C PHE A 341 -9.37 -16.45 2.50
N LEU A 342 -9.80 -15.40 1.78
CA LEU A 342 -10.96 -14.59 2.17
C LEU A 342 -12.25 -15.43 2.24
N LEU A 343 -12.45 -16.35 1.30
CA LEU A 343 -13.60 -17.27 1.33
C LEU A 343 -13.53 -18.27 2.48
N HIS A 344 -12.33 -18.73 2.87
CA HIS A 344 -12.14 -19.55 4.06
C HIS A 344 -12.45 -18.76 5.34
N LEU A 345 -11.99 -17.52 5.43
CA LEU A 345 -12.28 -16.61 6.54
C LEU A 345 -13.79 -16.39 6.73
N PHE A 346 -14.49 -16.12 5.63
CA PHE A 346 -15.96 -16.02 5.64
C PHE A 346 -16.64 -17.31 6.11
N ARG A 347 -16.26 -18.48 5.59
CA ARG A 347 -16.85 -19.77 5.99
C ARG A 347 -16.61 -20.07 7.46
N TRP A 348 -15.37 -19.88 7.93
CA TRP A 348 -15.00 -20.07 9.33
C TRP A 348 -15.89 -19.25 10.28
N LYS A 349 -16.11 -17.97 9.96
CA LYS A 349 -16.94 -17.11 10.81
C LYS A 349 -18.42 -17.49 10.74
N ARG A 350 -18.94 -17.77 9.55
CA ARG A 350 -20.32 -18.19 9.35
C ARG A 350 -20.63 -19.48 10.09
N ASP A 351 -19.70 -20.44 10.10
CA ASP A 351 -19.91 -21.74 10.76
C ASP A 351 -19.65 -21.67 12.29
N SER A 352 -19.03 -20.59 12.77
CA SER A 352 -18.78 -20.31 14.20
C SER A 352 -19.80 -19.34 14.82
N SER A 353 -20.70 -18.77 14.02
CA SER A 353 -21.80 -17.88 14.44
C SER A 353 -23.10 -18.65 14.46
#